data_AF-A0A1F6DDG9-F1
#
_entry.id   AF-A0A1F6DDG9-F1
#
_cell.length_a   1.000
_cell.length_b   1.000
_cell.length_c   1.000
_cell.angle_alpha   90.00
_cell.angle_beta   90.00
_cell.angle_gamma   90.00
#
_symmetry.space_group_name_H-M   'P 1'
#
loop_
_entity.id
_entity.type
_entity.pdbx_description
1 polymer ?
#
loop_
_entity_poly.entity_id
_entity_poly.type
_entity_poly.pdbx_seq_one_letter_code
_entity_poly.pdbx_strand_id
1 'polypeptide(L)'
;MALLQNKIVILVVGSILVAAAGWYIFLRDTAVTPLLQTEDLTTATGTDKDIVETLLMLRAITLSGTIFTDPAFVTLKDTGIQIVPEPVGRPNPFLPLTGSTTPTSPAPASGSGR
;
A
#
# COMPACT_ATOMS: atom_id res chain seq x y z
N MET A 1 -7.15 -23.81 -71.65
CA MET A 1 -5.93 -23.90 -70.80
C MET A 1 -4.80 -23.00 -71.33
N ALA A 2 -5.05 -21.72 -71.66
CA ALA A 2 -4.02 -20.81 -72.18
C ALA A 2 -3.33 -19.96 -71.08
N LEU A 3 -3.94 -19.88 -69.89
CA LEU A 3 -3.44 -19.11 -68.75
C LEU A 3 -2.13 -19.66 -68.16
N LEU A 4 -1.87 -20.97 -68.31
CA LEU A 4 -0.70 -21.66 -67.75
C LEU A 4 0.55 -21.61 -68.66
N GLN A 5 0.45 -21.06 -69.86
CA GLN A 5 1.61 -20.94 -70.76
C GLN A 5 2.35 -19.61 -70.59
N ASN A 6 1.66 -18.58 -70.07
CA ASN A 6 2.26 -17.27 -69.92
C ASN A 6 3.01 -17.19 -68.59
N LYS A 7 4.35 -17.25 -68.66
CA LYS A 7 5.26 -17.19 -67.51
C LYS A 7 4.99 -15.98 -66.60
N ILE A 8 4.60 -14.83 -67.18
CA ILE A 8 4.27 -13.61 -66.43
C ILE A 8 2.99 -13.80 -65.61
N VAL A 9 1.96 -14.43 -66.19
CA VAL A 9 0.68 -14.66 -65.49
C VAL A 9 0.87 -15.62 -64.31
N ILE A 10 1.69 -16.67 -64.48
CA ILE A 10 2.04 -17.59 -63.38
C ILE A 10 2.77 -16.86 -62.25
N LEU A 11 3.71 -15.98 -62.58
CA LEU A 11 4.48 -15.23 -61.59
C LEU A 11 3.58 -14.27 -60.80
N VAL A 12 2.68 -13.55 -61.48
CA VAL A 12 1.74 -12.61 -60.85
C VAL A 12 0.75 -13.35 -59.95
N VAL A 13 0.13 -14.43 -60.43
CA VAL A 13 -0.83 -15.21 -59.63
C VAL A 13 -0.13 -15.88 -58.45
N GLY A 14 1.09 -16.40 -58.64
CA GLY A 14 1.90 -16.95 -57.56
C GLY A 14 2.25 -15.91 -56.49
N SER A 15 2.63 -14.70 -56.90
CA SER A 15 2.93 -13.59 -55.98
C SER A 15 1.70 -13.19 -55.15
N ILE A 16 0.52 -13.10 -55.78
CA ILE A 16 -0.74 -12.79 -55.10
C ILE A 16 -1.09 -13.87 -54.08
N LEU A 17 -0.92 -15.15 -54.44
CA LEU A 17 -1.17 -16.26 -53.50
C LEU A 17 -0.23 -16.25 -52.30
N VAL A 18 1.06 -15.95 -52.50
CA VAL A 18 2.03 -15.83 -51.41
C VAL A 18 1.70 -14.64 -50.51
N ALA A 19 1.32 -13.50 -51.10
CA ALA A 19 0.90 -12.33 -50.33
C ALA A 19 -0.37 -12.59 -49.51
N ALA A 20 -1.36 -13.27 -50.10
CA ALA A 20 -2.59 -13.66 -49.41
C ALA A 20 -2.34 -14.66 -48.28
N ALA A 21 -1.45 -15.63 -48.50
CA ALA A 21 -1.06 -16.59 -47.47
C ALA A 21 -0.30 -15.92 -46.32
N GLY A 22 0.63 -15.01 -46.63
CA GLY A 22 1.35 -14.22 -45.63
C GLY A 22 0.41 -13.34 -44.79
N TRP A 23 -0.54 -12.67 -45.45
CA TRP A 23 -1.58 -11.87 -44.77
C TRP A 23 -2.46 -12.73 -43.85
N TYR A 24 -2.88 -13.91 -44.33
CA TYR A 24 -3.69 -14.83 -43.57
C TYR A 24 -2.97 -15.37 -42.32
N ILE A 25 -1.68 -15.68 -42.44
CA ILE A 25 -0.85 -16.11 -41.30
C ILE A 25 -0.63 -14.95 -40.32
N PHE A 26 -0.39 -13.73 -40.81
CA PHE A 26 -0.24 -12.55 -39.97
C PHE A 26 -1.51 -12.21 -39.16
N LEU A 27 -2.71 -12.44 -39.72
CA LEU A 27 -3.97 -12.26 -38.99
C LEU A 27 -4.22 -13.32 -37.91
N ARG A 28 -3.52 -14.47 -37.95
CA ARG A 28 -3.71 -15.58 -37.00
C ARG A 28 -3.02 -15.37 -35.66
N ASP A 29 -2.09 -14.44 -35.54
CA ASP A 29 -1.40 -14.12 -34.27
C ASP A 29 -2.28 -13.34 -33.27
N THR A 30 -3.56 -13.16 -33.56
CA THR A 30 -4.55 -12.71 -32.58
C THR A 30 -4.96 -13.87 -31.68
N ALA A 31 -3.99 -14.47 -30.99
CA ALA A 31 -4.29 -15.27 -29.81
C ALA A 31 -4.98 -14.34 -28.82
N VAL A 32 -6.30 -14.46 -28.71
CA VAL A 32 -7.09 -13.87 -27.63
C VAL A 32 -6.53 -14.43 -26.34
N THR A 33 -5.65 -13.66 -25.69
CA THR A 33 -5.29 -13.91 -24.30
C THR A 33 -6.59 -13.78 -23.51
N PRO A 34 -7.11 -14.88 -22.93
CA PRO A 34 -8.36 -14.79 -22.20
C PRO A 34 -8.14 -13.85 -21.01
N LEU A 35 -8.92 -12.76 -20.95
CA LEU A 35 -8.89 -11.81 -19.83
C LEU A 35 -9.25 -12.46 -18.49
N LEU A 36 -9.86 -13.65 -18.54
CA LEU A 36 -10.14 -14.49 -17.40
C LEU A 36 -9.13 -15.63 -17.38
N GLN A 37 -8.06 -15.45 -16.62
CA GLN A 37 -7.17 -16.53 -16.20
C GLN A 37 -7.80 -17.23 -14.99
N THR A 38 -8.01 -18.53 -15.09
CA THR A 38 -8.18 -19.38 -13.90
C THR A 38 -6.79 -19.64 -13.35
N GLU A 39 -6.48 -19.08 -12.19
CA GLU A 39 -5.25 -19.42 -11.49
C GLU A 39 -5.35 -20.85 -10.98
N ASP A 40 -4.40 -21.68 -11.43
CA ASP A 40 -4.17 -22.99 -10.85
C ASP A 40 -3.31 -22.81 -9.59
N LEU A 41 -3.93 -22.91 -8.41
CA LEU A 41 -3.28 -22.77 -7.10
C LEU A 41 -2.12 -23.76 -6.90
N THR A 42 -1.99 -24.79 -7.74
CA THR A 42 -0.85 -25.72 -7.70
C THR A 42 0.45 -25.10 -8.24
N THR A 43 0.34 -24.05 -9.07
CA THR A 43 1.46 -23.29 -9.65
C THR A 43 1.64 -21.92 -8.97
N ALA A 44 0.96 -21.69 -7.85
CA ALA A 44 1.03 -20.44 -7.12
C ALA A 44 2.47 -20.14 -6.68
N THR A 45 2.95 -18.94 -7.02
CA THR A 45 4.27 -18.45 -6.64
C THR A 45 4.38 -18.36 -5.12
N GLY A 46 5.59 -18.43 -4.56
CA GLY A 46 5.82 -18.65 -3.11
C GLY A 46 5.03 -17.73 -2.15
N THR A 47 4.62 -16.54 -2.60
CA THR A 47 3.80 -15.59 -1.85
C THR A 47 2.40 -16.10 -1.52
N ASP A 48 1.75 -16.84 -2.43
CA ASP A 48 0.38 -17.32 -2.21
C ASP A 48 0.34 -18.48 -1.21
N LYS A 49 1.39 -19.31 -1.20
CA LYS A 49 1.56 -20.37 -0.19
C LYS A 49 1.72 -19.79 1.22
N ASP A 50 2.51 -18.73 1.34
CA ASP A 50 2.80 -18.07 2.63
C ASP A 50 1.53 -17.45 3.24
N ILE A 51 0.65 -16.88 2.41
CA ILE A 51 -0.66 -16.36 2.83
C ILE A 51 -1.57 -17.51 3.32
N VAL A 52 -1.65 -18.61 2.56
CA VAL A 52 -2.47 -19.76 2.95
C VAL A 52 -1.97 -20.40 4.24
N GLU A 53 -0.65 -20.51 4.42
CA GLU A 53 -0.02 -21.04 5.62
C GLU A 53 -0.28 -20.14 6.84
N THR A 54 -0.15 -18.82 6.67
CA THR A 54 -0.48 -17.83 7.70
C THR A 54 -1.95 -17.91 8.11
N LEU A 55 -2.87 -18.03 7.15
CA LEU A 55 -4.30 -18.20 7.42
C LEU A 55 -4.61 -19.50 8.16
N LEU A 56 -3.91 -20.59 7.84
CA LEU A 56 -4.06 -21.86 8.54
C LEU A 56 -3.58 -21.74 10.00
N MET A 57 -2.47 -21.05 10.21
CA MET A 57 -1.91 -20.79 11.55
C MET A 57 -2.82 -19.91 12.40
N LEU A 58 -3.37 -18.83 11.83
CA LEU A 58 -4.35 -17.96 12.49
C LEU A 58 -5.64 -18.72 12.86
N ARG A 59 -6.11 -19.63 11.99
CA ARG A 59 -7.26 -20.49 12.29
C ARG A 59 -7.00 -21.44 13.46
N ALA A 60 -5.77 -21.92 13.62
CA ALA A 60 -5.39 -22.82 14.69
C ALA A 60 -5.20 -22.11 16.05
N ILE A 61 -5.06 -20.78 16.05
CA ILE A 61 -4.94 -20.00 17.29
C ILE A 61 -6.32 -19.88 17.94
N THR A 62 -6.54 -20.69 18.97
CA THR A 62 -7.68 -20.55 19.87
C THR A 62 -7.24 -19.84 21.14
N LEU A 63 -7.83 -18.67 21.42
CA LEU A 63 -7.54 -17.93 22.65
C LEU A 63 -8.36 -18.54 23.81
N SER A 64 -7.69 -19.31 24.67
CA SER A 64 -8.31 -19.86 25.88
C SER A 64 -8.32 -18.83 27.00
N GLY A 65 -9.49 -18.38 27.43
CA GLY A 65 -9.67 -17.44 28.55
C GLY A 65 -9.40 -18.05 29.93
N THR A 66 -8.92 -19.30 30.00
CA THR A 66 -8.66 -20.02 31.26
C THR A 66 -7.60 -19.36 32.13
N ILE A 67 -6.72 -18.53 31.55
CA ILE A 67 -5.71 -17.79 32.31
C ILE A 67 -6.35 -16.81 33.30
N PHE A 68 -7.55 -16.29 33.00
CA PHE A 68 -8.29 -15.39 33.87
C PHE A 68 -8.93 -16.10 35.08
N THR A 69 -9.01 -17.43 35.05
CA THR A 69 -9.49 -18.25 36.17
C THR A 69 -8.36 -18.79 37.04
N ASP A 70 -7.10 -18.61 36.62
CA ASP A 70 -5.95 -19.04 37.41
C ASP A 70 -5.86 -18.22 38.71
N PRO A 71 -5.77 -18.85 39.89
CA PRO A 71 -5.57 -18.15 41.16
C PRO A 71 -4.40 -17.17 41.12
N ALA A 72 -3.32 -17.51 40.41
CA ALA A 72 -2.18 -16.61 40.22
C ALA A 72 -2.61 -15.31 39.54
N PHE A 73 -3.41 -15.40 38.47
CA PHE A 73 -3.92 -14.23 37.75
C PHE A 73 -4.91 -13.41 38.60
N VAL A 74 -5.81 -14.08 39.33
CA VAL A 74 -6.78 -13.42 40.22
C VAL A 74 -6.09 -12.69 41.38
N THR A 75 -4.91 -13.17 41.81
CA THR A 75 -4.14 -12.54 42.88
C THR A 75 -3.29 -11.35 42.42
N LEU A 76 -3.18 -11.07 41.12
CA LEU A 76 -2.48 -9.88 40.65
C LEU A 76 -3.18 -8.62 41.18
N LYS A 77 -2.45 -7.88 42.01
CA LYS A 77 -2.83 -6.53 42.40
C LYS A 77 -2.34 -5.56 41.33
N ASP A 78 -3.24 -4.70 40.88
CA ASP A 78 -2.86 -3.53 40.11
C ASP A 78 -1.96 -2.63 40.99
N THR A 79 -0.74 -2.37 40.52
CA THR A 79 0.23 -1.48 41.19
C THR A 79 0.19 -0.06 40.61
N GLY A 80 -0.83 0.26 39.81
CA GLY A 80 -1.08 1.60 39.32
C GLY A 80 -1.20 2.60 40.46
N ILE A 81 -0.50 3.72 40.34
CA ILE A 81 -0.67 4.86 41.24
C ILE A 81 -1.91 5.62 40.77
N GLN A 82 -2.84 5.90 41.69
CA GLN A 82 -3.99 6.76 41.39
C GLN A 82 -3.47 8.15 41.00
N ILE A 83 -3.72 8.56 39.75
CA ILE A 83 -3.38 9.91 39.30
C ILE A 83 -4.38 10.87 39.93
N VAL A 84 -3.89 11.74 40.82
CA VAL A 84 -4.71 12.81 41.40
C VAL A 84 -4.89 13.88 40.31
N PRO A 85 -6.13 14.30 39.99
CA PRO A 85 -6.36 15.38 39.04
C PRO A 85 -5.68 16.66 39.52
N GLU A 86 -4.77 17.19 38.71
CA GLU A 86 -4.16 18.49 38.95
C GLU A 86 -5.10 19.61 38.44
N PRO A 87 -5.17 20.75 39.13
CA PRO A 87 -5.95 21.89 38.65
C PRO A 87 -5.42 22.38 37.30
N VAL A 88 -6.33 22.82 36.44
CA VAL A 88 -5.94 23.46 35.18
C VAL A 88 -5.05 24.67 35.46
N GLY A 89 -3.93 24.74 34.75
CA GLY A 89 -2.96 25.83 34.88
C GLY A 89 -3.55 27.19 34.52
N ARG A 90 -2.74 28.26 34.66
CA ARG A 90 -3.15 29.60 34.22
C ARG A 90 -3.51 29.57 32.73
N PRO A 91 -4.64 30.17 32.31
CA PRO A 91 -5.02 30.23 30.90
C PRO A 91 -3.92 30.78 29.98
N ASN A 92 -3.08 31.68 30.51
CA ASN A 92 -1.87 32.14 29.86
C ASN A 92 -0.68 31.99 30.82
N PRO A 93 0.27 31.08 30.54
CA PRO A 93 1.42 30.85 31.41
C PRO A 93 2.39 32.04 31.44
N PHE A 94 2.30 32.98 30.48
CA PHE A 94 3.20 34.12 30.34
C PHE A 94 2.66 35.44 30.90
N LEU A 95 1.45 35.51 31.47
CA LEU A 95 0.99 36.76 32.07
C LEU A 95 1.95 37.16 33.22
N PRO A 96 2.43 38.41 33.28
CA PRO A 96 3.22 38.91 34.39
C PRO A 96 2.53 38.63 35.73
N LEU A 97 3.33 38.33 36.76
CA LEU A 97 2.81 38.18 38.11
C LEU A 97 2.36 39.57 38.58
N THR A 98 1.17 39.68 39.18
CA THR A 98 0.72 40.94 39.77
C THR A 98 1.69 41.31 40.89
N GLY A 99 2.57 42.27 40.64
CA GLY A 99 3.64 42.67 41.56
C GLY A 99 5.06 42.51 41.02
N SER A 100 5.27 41.79 39.90
CA SER A 100 6.54 41.91 39.17
C SER A 100 6.47 43.17 38.32
N THR A 101 6.88 44.30 38.89
CA THR A 101 7.25 45.48 38.10
C THR A 101 8.32 45.04 37.12
N THR A 102 7.94 44.85 35.87
CA THR A 102 8.87 44.75 34.76
C THR A 102 9.86 45.90 34.93
N PRO A 103 11.18 45.65 35.07
CA PRO A 103 12.11 46.76 35.01
C PRO A 103 11.88 47.40 33.65
N THR A 104 11.31 48.60 33.66
CA THR A 104 11.17 49.45 32.48
C THR A 104 12.56 49.58 31.89
N SER A 105 12.80 48.85 30.81
CA SER A 105 14.02 49.00 30.01
C SER A 105 14.05 50.47 29.57
N PRO A 106 15.07 51.24 29.99
CA PRO A 106 15.15 52.65 29.60
C PRO A 106 15.28 52.71 28.08
N ALA A 107 14.39 53.46 27.45
CA ALA A 107 14.41 53.73 26.02
C ALA A 107 15.80 54.22 25.60
N PRO A 108 16.32 53.79 24.43
CA PRO A 108 17.62 54.27 23.96
C PRO A 108 17.51 55.77 23.72
N ALA A 109 18.32 56.56 24.43
CA ALA A 109 18.43 57.98 24.24
C ALA A 109 18.78 58.26 22.77
N SER A 110 17.81 58.78 22.02
CA SER A 110 18.01 59.31 20.69
C SER A 110 18.85 60.58 20.83
N GLY A 111 20.13 60.47 20.47
CA GLY A 111 21.03 61.60 20.33
C GLY A 111 20.49 62.57 19.29
N SER A 112 20.13 63.78 19.72
CA SER A 112 19.87 64.92 18.85
C SER A 112 20.84 66.02 19.24
N GLY A 113 21.57 66.51 18.23
CA GLY A 113 22.83 67.20 18.39
C GLY A 113 22.75 68.65 18.84
N ARG A 114 23.94 69.14 19.20
CA ARG A 114 24.48 70.47 18.90
C ARG A 114 25.97 70.48 19.17
#